data_AF-A0A1T5G9E1-F1
#
_entry.id   AF-A0A1T5G9E1-F1
#
_cell.length_a   1.000
_cell.length_b   1.000
_cell.length_c   1.000
_cell.angle_alpha   90.00
_cell.angle_beta   90.00
_cell.angle_gamma   90.00
#
_symmetry.space_group_name_H-M   'P 1'
#
loop_
_entity.id
_entity.type
_entity.pdbx_description
1 polymer ?
#
loop_
_entity_poly.entity_id
_entity_poly.type
_entity_poly.pdbx_seq_one_letter_code
_entity_poly.pdbx_strand_id
1 'polypeptide(L)'
;MIIKTKGFSDIQSARKMACYAGVAPFEYSSGSSIYRKPRVSTMADKELKKVLHLAALSSIRLKNDLAIYFQRKVAEGKNKMSILNAIRNKIIHRIYALIKNESVYNFNLHMS
;
A
#
# COMPACT_ATOMS: atom_id res chain seq x y z
N MET A 1 2.99 12.65 -4.90
CA MET A 1 1.71 11.92 -5.08
C MET A 1 0.65 12.82 -5.72
N ILE A 2 0.32 13.96 -5.13
CA ILE A 2 -0.67 14.94 -5.65
C ILE A 2 -0.43 15.28 -7.13
N ILE A 3 0.78 15.74 -7.49
CA ILE A 3 1.15 16.11 -8.87
C ILE A 3 0.93 14.94 -9.85
N LYS A 4 1.42 13.74 -9.49
CA LYS A 4 1.31 12.51 -10.32
C LYS A 4 -0.15 12.05 -10.54
N THR A 5 -1.07 12.50 -9.70
CA THR A 5 -2.50 12.16 -9.78
C THR A 5 -3.39 13.34 -10.17
N LYS A 6 -2.80 14.51 -10.47
CA LYS A 6 -3.49 15.80 -10.61
C LYS A 6 -4.54 16.05 -9.52
N GLY A 7 -4.12 15.94 -8.27
CA GLY A 7 -5.03 16.07 -7.12
C GLY A 7 -6.06 14.94 -7.04
N PHE A 8 -5.66 13.71 -7.37
CA PHE A 8 -6.51 12.52 -7.33
C PHE A 8 -7.66 12.49 -8.35
N SER A 9 -7.66 13.39 -9.34
CA SER A 9 -8.63 13.41 -10.44
C SER A 9 -8.37 12.33 -11.49
N ASP A 10 -7.11 12.11 -11.87
CA ASP A 10 -6.71 11.15 -12.92
C ASP A 10 -6.86 9.69 -12.45
N ILE A 11 -6.61 9.42 -11.16
CA ILE A 11 -6.73 8.09 -10.57
C ILE A 11 -7.64 8.19 -9.36
N GLN A 12 -8.89 7.75 -9.50
CA GLN A 12 -9.93 7.87 -8.47
C GLN A 12 -10.09 6.60 -7.61
N SER A 13 -9.36 5.53 -7.93
CA SER A 13 -9.43 4.25 -7.21
C SER A 13 -8.11 3.91 -6.54
N ALA A 14 -8.16 3.58 -5.25
CA ALA A 14 -7.01 3.09 -4.49
C ALA A 14 -6.35 1.87 -5.15
N ARG A 15 -7.14 0.96 -5.75
CA ARG A 15 -6.61 -0.23 -6.43
C ARG A 15 -5.83 0.15 -7.68
N LYS A 16 -6.36 1.07 -8.50
CA LYS A 16 -5.65 1.58 -9.69
C LYS A 16 -4.35 2.28 -9.28
N MET A 17 -4.38 3.04 -8.20
CA MET A 17 -3.17 3.69 -7.67
C MET A 17 -2.14 2.68 -7.14
N ALA A 18 -2.58 1.61 -6.47
CA ALA A 18 -1.71 0.55 -5.99
C ALA A 18 -1.03 -0.22 -7.15
N CYS A 19 -1.75 -0.42 -8.26
CA CYS A 19 -1.19 -0.98 -9.49
C CYS A 19 -0.16 -0.01 -10.12
N TYR A 20 -0.53 1.26 -10.29
CA TYR A 20 0.33 2.30 -10.86
C TYR A 20 1.64 2.49 -10.06
N ALA A 21 1.56 2.45 -8.73
CA ALA A 21 2.71 2.53 -7.83
C ALA A 21 3.52 1.22 -7.74
N GLY A 22 3.07 0.13 -8.36
CA GLY A 22 3.76 -1.17 -8.31
C GLY A 22 3.81 -1.78 -6.91
N VAL A 23 2.74 -1.62 -6.13
CA VAL A 23 2.59 -2.23 -4.79
C VAL A 23 1.54 -3.33 -4.76
N ALA A 24 0.59 -3.35 -5.70
CA ALA A 24 -0.35 -4.45 -5.85
C ALA A 24 0.34 -5.67 -6.49
N PRO A 25 0.22 -6.88 -5.91
CA PRO A 25 0.67 -8.10 -6.55
C PRO A 25 -0.28 -8.48 -7.70
N PHE A 26 0.28 -9.01 -8.78
CA PHE A 26 -0.44 -9.57 -9.91
C PHE A 26 -0.27 -11.08 -9.90
N GLU A 27 -1.38 -11.80 -10.05
CA GLU A 27 -1.35 -13.23 -10.32
C GLU A 27 -0.98 -13.45 -11.77
N TYR A 28 -0.12 -14.45 -12.02
CA TYR A 28 0.20 -14.88 -13.37
C TYR A 28 -0.29 -16.31 -13.52
N SER A 29 -1.43 -16.47 -14.18
CA SER A 29 -2.06 -17.75 -14.50
C SER A 29 -2.19 -17.87 -16.01
N SER A 30 -1.35 -18.69 -16.64
CA SER A 30 -1.44 -19.05 -18.05
C SER A 30 -1.76 -20.55 -18.16
N GLY A 31 -3.05 -20.89 -18.22
CA GLY A 31 -3.51 -22.28 -18.31
C GLY A 31 -3.32 -23.11 -17.03
N SER A 32 -4.04 -24.23 -16.95
CA SER A 32 -4.29 -25.08 -15.77
C SER A 32 -3.08 -25.75 -15.09
N SER A 33 -1.84 -25.39 -15.45
CA SER A 33 -0.62 -26.08 -15.00
C SER A 33 0.44 -25.17 -14.36
N ILE A 34 0.34 -23.84 -14.47
CA ILE A 34 1.39 -22.92 -13.97
C ILE A 34 0.84 -21.95 -12.93
N TYR A 35 0.90 -22.34 -11.65
CA TYR A 35 0.71 -21.44 -10.51
C TYR A 35 2.05 -20.81 -10.11
N ARG A 36 2.28 -19.54 -10.47
CA ARG A 36 3.43 -18.76 -9.99
C ARG A 36 3.04 -17.91 -8.79
N LYS A 37 3.96 -17.78 -7.83
CA LYS A 37 3.83 -16.83 -6.71
C LYS A 37 3.53 -15.43 -7.27
N PRO A 38 2.49 -14.72 -6.79
CA PRO A 38 2.13 -13.39 -7.27
C PRO A 38 3.32 -12.43 -7.16
N ARG A 39 3.51 -11.59 -8.18
CA ARG A 39 4.61 -10.62 -8.23
C ARG A 39 4.07 -9.21 -8.49
N VAL A 40 4.75 -8.22 -7.95
CA VAL A 40 4.48 -6.82 -8.31
C VAL A 40 5.02 -6.54 -9.70
N SER A 41 4.31 -5.72 -10.49
CA SER A 41 4.78 -5.28 -11.80
C SER A 41 6.10 -4.50 -11.69
N THR A 42 7.00 -4.73 -12.64
CA THR A 42 8.21 -3.92 -12.84
C THR A 42 7.90 -2.60 -13.56
N MET A 43 6.81 -2.57 -14.33
CA MET A 43 6.27 -1.39 -14.98
C MET A 43 5.41 -0.61 -13.97
N ALA A 44 6.06 0.28 -13.23
CA ALA A 44 5.46 1.06 -12.17
C ALA A 44 6.21 2.40 -12.00
N ASP A 45 5.54 3.42 -11.45
CA ASP A 45 6.20 4.67 -11.08
C ASP A 45 7.12 4.42 -9.86
N LYS A 46 8.44 4.35 -10.13
CA LYS A 46 9.47 4.05 -9.13
C LYS A 46 9.65 5.18 -8.12
N GLU A 47 9.43 6.43 -8.51
CA GLU A 47 9.52 7.57 -7.58
C GLU A 47 8.38 7.50 -6.56
N LEU A 48 7.17 7.24 -7.03
CA LEU A 48 6.00 7.06 -6.19
C LEU A 48 6.18 5.86 -5.25
N LYS A 49 6.73 4.76 -5.76
CA LYS A 49 7.08 3.58 -4.96
C LYS A 49 8.10 3.91 -3.88
N LYS A 50 9.12 4.73 -4.18
CA LYS A 50 10.12 5.20 -3.21
C LYS A 50 9.47 6.07 -2.12
N VAL A 51 8.62 7.02 -2.49
CA VAL A 51 7.90 7.87 -1.53
C VAL A 51 7.02 7.04 -0.60
N LEU A 52 6.24 6.11 -1.15
CA LEU A 52 5.42 5.18 -0.36
C LEU A 52 6.28 4.29 0.55
N HIS A 53 7.44 3.86 0.07
CA HIS A 53 8.37 3.06 0.87
C HIS A 53 8.90 3.85 2.08
N LEU A 54 9.33 5.11 1.88
CA LEU A 54 9.78 5.98 2.96
C LEU A 54 8.64 6.28 3.95
N ALA A 55 7.43 6.53 3.45
CA ALA A 55 6.24 6.71 4.29
C ALA A 55 5.95 5.46 5.14
N ALA A 56 6.03 4.26 4.54
CA ALA A 56 5.86 3.00 5.26
C ALA A 56 6.94 2.81 6.35
N LEU A 57 8.22 3.04 6.02
CA LEU A 57 9.31 2.96 6.99
C LEU A 57 9.15 3.96 8.14
N SER A 58 8.70 5.18 7.85
CA SER A 58 8.43 6.17 8.89
C SER A 58 7.25 5.74 9.77
N SER A 59 6.16 5.27 9.16
CA SER A 59 4.94 4.90 9.87
C SER A 59 5.16 3.80 10.91
N ILE A 60 6.03 2.82 10.63
CA ILE A 60 6.29 1.71 11.57
C ILE A 60 7.18 2.10 12.76
N ARG A 61 7.81 3.28 12.74
CA ARG A 61 8.60 3.80 13.86
C ARG A 61 7.76 4.61 14.84
N LEU A 62 6.55 5.00 14.46
CA LEU A 62 5.62 5.77 15.28
C LEU A 62 4.73 4.85 16.11
N LYS A 63 4.13 5.37 17.19
CA LYS A 63 3.14 4.64 17.99
C LYS A 63 1.76 4.67 17.31
N ASN A 64 1.56 3.84 16.28
CA ASN A 64 0.30 3.78 15.54
C ASN A 64 -0.10 2.34 15.18
N ASP A 65 -1.26 2.20 14.56
CA ASP A 65 -1.83 0.91 14.15
C ASP A 65 -1.02 0.18 13.05
N LEU A 66 -0.28 0.91 12.21
CA LEU A 66 0.63 0.33 11.21
C LEU A 66 1.87 -0.28 11.86
N ALA A 67 2.40 0.33 12.92
CA ALA A 67 3.51 -0.22 13.71
C ALA A 67 3.08 -1.49 14.45
N ILE A 68 1.89 -1.48 15.07
CA ILE A 68 1.30 -2.67 15.71
C ILE A 68 1.10 -3.78 14.68
N TYR A 69 0.54 -3.44 13.50
CA TYR A 69 0.39 -4.39 12.40
C TYR A 69 1.74 -4.98 11.96
N PHE A 70 2.77 -4.15 11.83
CA PHE A 70 4.11 -4.58 11.44
C PHE A 70 4.69 -5.57 12.45
N GLN A 71 4.70 -5.22 13.73
CA GLN A 71 5.23 -6.06 14.81
C GLN A 71 4.50 -7.41 14.89
N ARG A 72 3.16 -7.39 14.84
CA ARG A 72 2.35 -8.62 14.82
C ARG A 72 2.72 -9.53 13.65
N LYS A 73 2.85 -8.98 12.43
CA LYS A 73 3.20 -9.79 11.25
C LYS A 73 4.65 -10.27 11.26
N VAL A 74 5.57 -9.55 11.89
CA VAL A 74 6.94 -10.01 12.12
C VAL A 74 6.96 -11.17 13.11
N ALA A 75 6.18 -11.09 14.20
CA ALA A 75 6.04 -12.19 15.17
C ALA A 75 5.41 -13.46 14.55
N GLU A 76 4.52 -13.30 13.56
CA GLU A 76 4.01 -14.40 12.74
C GLU A 76 5.06 -15.01 11.76
N GLY A 77 6.31 -14.53 11.77
CA GLY A 77 7.39 -15.03 10.92
C GLY A 77 7.32 -14.57 9.46
N LYS A 78 6.47 -13.60 9.12
CA LYS A 78 6.33 -13.13 7.73
C LYS A 78 7.53 -12.31 7.28
N ASN A 79 7.87 -12.41 6.00
CA ASN A 79 8.96 -11.63 5.42
C ASN A 79 8.72 -10.12 5.56
N LYS A 80 9.69 -9.41 6.16
CA LYS A 80 9.61 -7.95 6.43
C LYS A 80 9.28 -7.11 5.20
N MET A 81 9.81 -7.46 4.03
CA MET A 81 9.54 -6.71 2.80
C MET A 81 8.10 -6.89 2.31
N SER A 82 7.55 -8.10 2.46
CA SER A 82 6.13 -8.37 2.16
C SER A 82 5.21 -7.59 3.08
N ILE A 83 5.53 -7.53 4.38
CA ILE A 83 4.79 -6.71 5.36
C ILE A 83 4.87 -5.21 4.98
N LEU A 84 6.07 -4.70 4.66
CA LEU A 84 6.23 -3.31 4.22
C LEU A 84 5.43 -3.01 2.95
N ASN A 85 5.36 -3.95 2.00
CA ASN A 85 4.55 -3.79 0.80
C ASN A 85 3.05 -3.73 1.13
N ALA A 86 2.58 -4.54 2.07
CA ALA A 86 1.20 -4.47 2.56
C ALA A 86 0.90 -3.13 3.26
N ILE A 87 1.86 -2.58 4.02
CA ILE A 87 1.72 -1.27 4.66
C ILE A 87 1.65 -0.14 3.62
N ARG A 88 2.48 -0.18 2.57
CA ARG A 88 2.37 0.77 1.44
C ARG A 88 0.96 0.75 0.84
N ASN A 89 0.41 -0.44 0.63
CA ASN A 89 -0.95 -0.56 0.10
C ASN A 89 -2.00 0.00 1.08
N LYS A 90 -1.87 -0.27 2.39
CA LYS A 90 -2.74 0.32 3.43
C LYS A 90 -2.71 1.84 3.41
N ILE A 91 -1.53 2.45 3.25
CA ILE A 91 -1.38 3.91 3.16
C ILE A 91 -2.16 4.46 1.95
N ILE A 92 -2.03 3.85 0.76
CA ILE A 92 -2.80 4.24 -0.43
C ILE A 92 -4.30 4.17 -0.13
N HIS A 93 -4.77 3.06 0.41
CA HIS A 93 -6.19 2.88 0.72
C HIS A 93 -6.71 3.91 1.72
N ARG A 94 -5.93 4.27 2.75
CA ARG A 94 -6.31 5.33 3.71
C ARG A 94 -6.42 6.70 3.04
N ILE A 95 -5.44 7.08 2.22
CA ILE A 95 -5.46 8.35 1.49
C ILE A 95 -6.74 8.47 0.65
N TYR A 96 -7.08 7.42 -0.11
CA TYR A 96 -8.29 7.42 -0.93
C TYR A 96 -9.58 7.40 -0.13
N ALA A 97 -9.60 6.75 1.04
CA ALA A 97 -10.77 6.78 1.92
C ALA A 97 -11.00 8.19 2.48
N LEU A 98 -9.94 8.88 2.90
CA LEU A 98 -10.04 10.26 3.41
C LEU A 98 -10.53 11.23 2.33
N ILE A 99 -9.99 11.14 1.12
CA ILE A 99 -10.39 11.98 -0.02
C ILE A 99 -11.85 11.73 -0.37
N LYS A 100 -12.25 10.46 -0.46
CA LYS A 100 -13.64 10.11 -0.79
C LYS A 100 -14.63 10.60 0.26
N ASN A 101 -14.25 10.56 1.53
CA ASN A 101 -15.12 10.96 2.64
C ASN A 101 -14.98 12.45 3.01
N GLU A 102 -14.17 13.23 2.26
CA GLU A 102 -13.85 14.63 2.56
C GLU A 102 -13.46 14.87 4.02
N SER A 103 -12.72 13.91 4.59
CA SER A 103 -12.43 13.84 6.02
C SER A 103 -10.95 14.03 6.31
N VAL A 104 -10.65 14.64 7.45
CA VAL A 104 -9.26 14.80 7.93
C VAL A 104 -8.81 13.50 8.58
N TYR A 105 -7.53 13.16 8.41
CA TYR A 105 -6.95 11.98 9.05
C TYR A 105 -7.13 12.03 10.57
N ASN A 106 -7.81 11.04 11.14
CA ASN A 106 -7.89 10.84 12.57
C ASN A 106 -6.87 9.77 13.01
N PHE A 107 -6.03 10.14 13.98
CA PHE A 107 -5.00 9.26 14.53
C PHE A 107 -5.58 8.06 15.27
N ASN A 108 -6.81 8.19 15.80
CA ASN A 108 -7.51 7.15 16.51
C ASN A 108 -8.48 6.41 15.57
N LEU A 109 -7.97 5.38 14.90
CA LEU A 109 -8.83 4.32 14.39
C LEU A 109 -9.36 3.55 15.61
N HIS A 110 -10.48 3.99 16.17
CA HIS A 110 -11.32 3.09 16.96
C HIS A 110 -11.70 1.94 16.02
N MET A 111 -11.06 0.78 16.20
CA MET A 111 -11.58 -0.45 15.61
C MET A 111 -12.77 -0.87 16.47
N SER A 112 -13.95 -0.36 16.11
CA SER A 112 -15.24 -0.97 16.46
C SER A 112 -15.45 -2.24 15.66
#